data_AF-A0A8J9T7J5-F1
#
_entry.id   AF-A0A8J9T7J5-F1
#
_cell.length_a   1.000
_cell.length_b   1.000
_cell.length_c   1.000
_cell.angle_alpha   90.00
_cell.angle_beta   90.00
_cell.angle_gamma   90.00
#
_symmetry.space_group_name_H-M   'P 1'
#
loop_
_entity.id
_entity.type
_entity.pdbx_description
1 polymer ?
#
loop_
_entity_poly.entity_id
_entity_poly.type
_entity_poly.pdbx_seq_one_letter_code
_entity_poly.pdbx_strand_id
1 'polypeptide(L)'
;ATAASATLADSLCLGLLHCENQGVCEEGTTSYDFLAGFRGVAESGVSLWPFAVEHVQNHHCQCPDRYTGVRCEVEFVTCGDREHTCFHGARCLETMDDLNEQAETVYSCNCETIDTASLTHYAGNFCEHPASSVCDNGVHRSFCVNDGVCLDSMDEH
;
A
#
# COMPACT_ATOMS: atom_id res chain seq x y z
N ALA A 1 -26.00 5.47 -32.45
CA ALA A 1 -24.86 6.29 -31.98
C ALA A 1 -23.88 5.33 -31.34
N THR A 2 -22.68 5.24 -31.90
CA THR A 2 -21.62 4.29 -31.56
C THR A 2 -20.96 4.68 -30.22
N ALA A 3 -21.14 3.84 -29.20
CA ALA A 3 -20.33 3.89 -27.98
C ALA A 3 -18.99 3.22 -28.27
N ALA A 4 -18.03 4.00 -28.77
CA ALA A 4 -16.64 3.60 -28.89
C ALA A 4 -15.77 4.70 -28.26
N SER A 5 -14.84 4.27 -27.40
CA SER A 5 -13.68 5.03 -26.89
C SER A 5 -13.81 5.83 -25.58
N ALA A 6 -14.25 5.19 -24.50
CA ALA A 6 -14.05 5.69 -23.13
C ALA A 6 -13.07 4.78 -22.33
N THR A 7 -11.98 4.31 -22.95
CA THR A 7 -11.16 3.23 -22.35
C THR A 7 -9.65 3.49 -22.26
N LEU A 8 -9.15 4.64 -22.71
CA LEU A 8 -7.72 5.01 -22.62
C LEU A 8 -7.48 6.52 -22.45
N ALA A 9 -8.38 7.38 -22.93
CA ALA A 9 -8.20 8.83 -22.81
C ALA A 9 -8.48 9.34 -21.39
N ASP A 10 -9.44 8.74 -20.67
CA ASP A 10 -9.86 9.19 -19.33
C ASP A 10 -8.89 8.75 -18.21
N SER A 11 -7.98 7.81 -18.49
CA SER A 11 -6.94 7.35 -17.57
C SER A 11 -5.59 8.06 -17.79
N LEU A 12 -5.55 9.08 -18.64
CA LEU A 12 -4.35 9.84 -19.00
C LEU A 12 -4.58 11.34 -18.80
N CYS A 13 -3.95 11.91 -17.76
CA CYS A 13 -3.97 13.34 -17.51
C CYS A 13 -3.01 14.06 -18.44
N LEU A 14 -3.44 14.38 -19.66
CA LEU A 14 -2.64 15.12 -20.64
C LEU A 14 -1.23 14.52 -20.88
N GLY A 15 -1.05 13.21 -20.65
CA GLY A 15 0.23 12.51 -20.72
C GLY A 15 1.17 12.68 -19.52
N LEU A 16 0.74 13.35 -18.45
CA LEU A 16 1.53 13.63 -17.23
C LEU A 16 1.34 12.58 -16.14
N LEU A 17 0.12 12.06 -15.99
CA LEU A 17 -0.26 11.07 -15.00
C LEU A 17 -1.08 9.98 -15.69
N HIS A 18 -0.74 8.73 -15.43
CA HIS A 18 -1.48 7.57 -15.94
C HIS A 18 -2.11 6.81 -14.78
N CYS A 19 -3.43 6.80 -14.72
CA CYS A 19 -4.21 6.07 -13.74
C CYS A 19 -4.27 4.58 -14.09
N GLU A 20 -3.99 3.75 -13.09
CA GLU A 20 -4.09 2.30 -13.14
C GLU A 20 -5.43 1.83 -12.58
N ASN A 21 -5.70 0.53 -12.73
CA ASN A 21 -6.85 -0.13 -12.09
C ASN A 21 -8.21 0.55 -12.33
N GLN A 22 -8.41 1.11 -13.53
CA GLN A 22 -9.63 1.84 -13.92
C GLN A 22 -9.83 3.18 -13.19
N GLY A 23 -8.76 3.76 -12.63
CA GLY A 23 -8.79 5.11 -12.08
C GLY A 23 -9.12 6.16 -13.15
N VAL A 24 -9.85 7.19 -12.74
CA VAL A 24 -10.25 8.31 -13.60
C VAL A 24 -9.36 9.51 -13.31
N CYS A 25 -8.78 10.09 -14.35
CA CYS A 25 -7.97 11.29 -14.23
C CYS A 25 -8.84 12.52 -13.97
N GLU A 26 -8.45 13.33 -12.99
CA GLU A 26 -9.04 14.64 -12.73
C GLU A 26 -8.00 15.73 -12.47
N GLU A 27 -8.37 16.98 -12.76
CA GLU A 27 -7.59 18.17 -12.42
C GLU A 27 -7.83 18.55 -10.94
N GLY A 28 -6.76 18.93 -10.24
CA GLY A 28 -6.76 19.33 -8.84
C GLY A 28 -5.93 18.41 -7.96
N THR A 29 -6.27 18.39 -6.67
CA THR A 29 -5.62 17.60 -5.62
C THR A 29 -6.59 16.58 -5.02
N THR A 30 -6.11 15.38 -4.70
CA THR A 30 -6.88 14.42 -3.91
C THR A 30 -6.62 14.58 -2.41
N SER A 31 -7.49 14.00 -1.58
CA SER A 31 -7.24 13.80 -0.16
C SER A 31 -7.31 12.32 0.19
N TYR A 32 -6.37 11.87 1.01
CA TYR A 32 -6.34 10.52 1.56
C TYR A 32 -6.99 10.43 2.95
N ASP A 33 -7.84 11.39 3.32
CA ASP A 33 -8.58 11.40 4.59
C ASP A 33 -9.39 10.11 4.81
N PHE A 34 -9.80 9.43 3.74
CA PHE A 34 -10.48 8.14 3.86
C PHE A 34 -9.60 7.07 4.52
N LEU A 35 -8.27 7.15 4.37
CA LEU A 35 -7.31 6.27 5.04
C LEU A 35 -7.21 6.59 6.54
N ALA A 36 -7.39 7.85 6.93
CA ALA A 36 -7.50 8.24 8.35
C ALA A 36 -8.78 7.70 9.02
N GLY A 37 -9.78 7.28 8.23
CA GLY A 37 -10.96 6.58 8.75
C GLY A 37 -10.70 5.15 9.21
N PHE A 38 -9.50 4.59 8.99
CA PHE A 38 -9.11 3.28 9.52
C PHE A 38 -8.45 3.46 10.88
N ARG A 39 -9.02 2.81 11.91
CA ARG A 39 -8.62 2.96 13.32
C ARG A 39 -7.12 2.81 13.50
N GLY A 40 -6.51 1.79 12.89
CA GLY A 40 -5.07 1.57 12.95
C GLY A 40 -4.22 2.66 12.30
N VAL A 41 -4.65 3.27 11.19
CA VAL A 41 -3.82 4.23 10.43
C VAL A 41 -3.78 5.59 11.10
N ALA A 42 -4.94 6.11 11.54
CA ALA A 42 -5.01 7.42 12.19
C ALA A 42 -4.37 7.45 13.57
N GLU A 43 -4.44 6.36 14.34
CA GLU A 43 -3.85 6.28 15.68
C GLU A 43 -2.33 6.04 15.63
N SER A 44 -1.83 5.39 14.58
CA SER A 44 -0.41 4.98 14.50
C SER A 44 0.54 6.08 13.99
N GLY A 45 0.04 7.23 13.54
CA GLY A 45 0.88 8.31 13.01
C GLY A 45 1.77 7.88 11.84
N VAL A 46 1.35 6.85 11.10
CA VAL A 46 2.16 6.20 10.07
C VAL A 46 2.44 7.18 8.94
N SER A 47 3.71 7.30 8.58
CA SER A 47 4.11 8.01 7.37
C SER A 47 3.73 7.18 6.15
N LEU A 48 2.52 7.40 5.63
CA LEU A 48 2.06 6.85 4.35
C LEU A 48 2.75 7.55 3.16
N TRP A 49 4.01 7.97 3.32
CA TRP A 49 4.75 8.81 2.39
C TRP A 49 4.71 8.36 0.92
N PRO A 50 4.74 7.04 0.57
CA PRO A 50 4.57 6.65 -0.84
C PRO A 50 3.12 6.79 -1.35
N PHE A 51 2.12 6.78 -0.48
CA PHE A 51 0.70 6.88 -0.84
C PHE A 51 0.10 8.28 -0.66
N ALA A 52 0.79 9.16 0.06
CA ALA A 52 0.31 10.50 0.40
C ALA A 52 0.60 11.57 -0.67
N VAL A 53 1.00 11.18 -1.88
CA VAL A 53 1.16 12.12 -3.00
C VAL A 53 -0.22 12.53 -3.48
N GLU A 54 -0.62 13.76 -3.17
CA GLU A 54 -1.98 14.28 -3.45
C GLU A 54 -2.23 14.56 -4.94
N HIS A 55 -1.17 14.83 -5.71
CA HIS A 55 -1.27 15.16 -7.13
C HIS A 55 0.09 15.12 -7.83
N VAL A 56 0.07 15.00 -9.16
CA VAL A 56 1.19 15.24 -10.05
C VAL A 56 0.79 16.36 -11.02
N GLN A 57 1.49 17.48 -10.97
CA GLN A 57 1.24 18.65 -11.86
C GLN A 57 -0.24 19.07 -11.91
N ASN A 58 -0.84 19.27 -10.73
CA ASN A 58 -2.26 19.59 -10.53
C ASN A 58 -3.24 18.56 -11.12
N HIS A 59 -2.85 17.29 -11.19
CA HIS A 59 -3.75 16.21 -11.57
C HIS A 59 -3.64 15.05 -10.58
N HIS A 60 -4.74 14.33 -10.40
CA HIS A 60 -4.80 13.14 -9.56
C HIS A 60 -5.70 12.08 -10.21
N CYS A 61 -5.60 10.86 -9.72
CA CYS A 61 -6.52 9.79 -10.11
C CYS A 61 -7.57 9.59 -9.03
N GLN A 62 -8.85 9.62 -9.41
CA GLN A 62 -9.92 9.08 -8.59
C GLN A 62 -9.86 7.56 -8.65
N CYS A 63 -9.55 6.95 -7.51
CA CYS A 63 -9.39 5.51 -7.43
C CYS A 63 -10.73 4.81 -7.16
N PRO A 64 -10.99 3.67 -7.81
CA PRO A 64 -12.12 2.84 -7.43
C PRO A 64 -11.91 2.21 -6.06
N ASP A 65 -12.97 1.63 -5.51
CA ASP A 65 -12.93 0.91 -4.25
C ASP A 65 -11.77 -0.09 -4.23
N ARG A 66 -11.06 -0.13 -3.08
CA ARG A 66 -9.88 -0.97 -2.80
C ARG A 66 -8.59 -0.56 -3.51
N TYR A 67 -8.53 0.59 -4.18
CA TYR A 67 -7.29 1.12 -4.74
C TYR A 67 -6.94 2.49 -4.16
N THR A 68 -5.64 2.77 -4.05
CA THR A 68 -5.08 4.03 -3.57
C THR A 68 -3.73 4.33 -4.23
N GLY A 69 -3.09 5.42 -3.82
CA GLY A 69 -1.92 6.00 -4.47
C GLY A 69 -2.32 6.99 -5.57
N VAL A 70 -1.37 7.83 -5.97
CA VAL A 70 -1.63 8.94 -6.92
C VAL A 70 -2.02 8.44 -8.31
N ARG A 71 -1.71 7.17 -8.62
CA ARG A 71 -2.07 6.48 -9.87
C ARG A 71 -3.06 5.35 -9.64
N CYS A 72 -3.60 5.16 -8.44
CA CYS A 72 -4.43 3.99 -8.09
C CYS A 72 -3.70 2.65 -8.26
N GLU A 73 -2.38 2.68 -8.09
CA GLU A 73 -1.46 1.55 -8.28
C GLU A 73 -1.41 0.61 -7.07
N VAL A 74 -1.98 1.02 -5.93
CA VAL A 74 -1.88 0.28 -4.67
C VAL A 74 -3.24 -0.33 -4.34
N GLU A 75 -3.33 -1.65 -4.45
CA GLU A 75 -4.48 -2.38 -3.90
C GLU A 75 -4.41 -2.39 -2.37
N PHE A 76 -5.55 -2.20 -1.69
CA PHE A 76 -5.67 -2.39 -0.26
C PHE A 76 -6.86 -3.29 0.10
N VAL A 77 -6.74 -3.96 1.25
CA VAL A 77 -7.78 -4.78 1.87
C VAL A 77 -8.05 -4.23 3.26
N THR A 78 -9.32 -4.08 3.62
CA THR A 78 -9.75 -3.68 4.95
C THR A 78 -10.06 -4.92 5.78
N CYS A 79 -9.55 -4.97 7.01
CA CYS A 79 -9.79 -6.07 7.95
C CYS A 79 -10.84 -5.67 8.99
N GLY A 80 -11.73 -6.60 9.32
CA GLY A 80 -12.88 -6.33 10.20
C GLY A 80 -13.78 -5.22 9.67
N ASP A 81 -14.53 -4.58 10.56
CA ASP A 81 -15.36 -3.41 10.24
C ASP A 81 -14.51 -2.13 10.18
N ARG A 82 -13.46 -2.14 9.33
CA ARG A 82 -12.48 -1.04 9.11
C ARG A 82 -11.52 -0.77 10.29
N GLU A 83 -11.23 -1.81 11.06
CA GLU A 83 -10.32 -1.72 12.21
C GLU A 83 -8.85 -1.66 11.78
N HIS A 84 -8.50 -2.39 10.71
CA HIS A 84 -7.15 -2.46 10.17
C HIS A 84 -7.15 -2.48 8.63
N THR A 85 -5.99 -2.21 8.02
CA THR A 85 -5.82 -2.18 6.55
C THR A 85 -4.53 -2.86 6.14
N CYS A 86 -4.53 -3.57 5.03
CA CYS A 86 -3.34 -4.19 4.45
C CYS A 86 -3.16 -3.70 3.01
N PHE A 87 -1.97 -3.17 2.69
CA PHE A 87 -1.62 -2.67 1.37
C PHE A 87 -1.02 -3.74 0.47
N HIS A 88 -0.93 -3.42 -0.81
CA HIS A 88 -0.39 -4.26 -1.89
C HIS A 88 -1.08 -5.63 -2.00
N GLY A 89 -2.36 -5.69 -1.63
CA GLY A 89 -3.13 -6.94 -1.65
C GLY A 89 -2.71 -7.97 -0.59
N ALA A 90 -2.00 -7.55 0.47
CA ALA A 90 -1.66 -8.43 1.58
C ALA A 90 -2.92 -8.98 2.29
N ARG A 91 -2.83 -10.21 2.81
CA ARG A 91 -3.95 -10.89 3.46
C ARG A 91 -4.12 -10.43 4.89
N CYS A 92 -5.34 -10.09 5.28
CA CYS A 92 -5.71 -9.91 6.68
C CYS A 92 -5.59 -11.24 7.46
N LEU A 93 -5.01 -11.18 8.64
CA LEU A 93 -4.99 -12.24 9.64
C LEU A 93 -5.82 -11.80 10.84
N GLU A 94 -6.63 -12.73 11.33
CA GLU A 94 -7.47 -12.55 12.51
C GLU A 94 -6.90 -13.39 13.64
N THR A 95 -6.67 -12.77 14.81
CA THR A 95 -6.18 -13.45 16.01
C THR A 95 -7.01 -13.01 17.20
N MET A 96 -7.33 -13.94 18.10
CA MET A 96 -7.96 -13.58 19.37
C MET A 96 -6.87 -13.18 20.37
N ASP A 97 -6.98 -11.98 20.92
CA ASP A 97 -6.13 -11.58 22.04
C ASP A 97 -6.76 -12.06 23.36
N ASP A 98 -6.30 -13.23 23.81
CA ASP A 98 -6.74 -13.85 25.07
C ASP A 98 -6.11 -13.19 26.31
N LEU A 99 -5.26 -12.17 26.15
CA LEU A 99 -4.58 -11.49 27.27
C LEU A 99 -5.44 -10.41 27.93
N ASN A 100 -6.50 -9.96 27.26
CA ASN A 100 -7.42 -8.97 27.79
C ASN A 100 -8.64 -9.65 28.42
N GLU A 101 -9.17 -9.09 29.52
CA GLU A 101 -10.37 -9.60 30.22
C GLU A 101 -11.62 -9.62 29.32
N GLN A 102 -11.53 -9.05 28.12
CA GLN A 102 -12.45 -9.17 27.01
C GLN A 102 -11.64 -9.66 25.80
N ALA A 103 -11.92 -10.88 25.33
CA ALA A 103 -11.32 -11.39 24.10
C ALA A 103 -11.67 -10.43 22.96
N GLU A 104 -10.67 -9.69 22.47
CA GLU A 104 -10.78 -8.76 21.35
C GLU A 104 -10.16 -9.43 20.12
N THR A 105 -10.84 -9.36 18.97
CA THR A 105 -10.25 -9.80 17.71
C THR A 105 -9.25 -8.73 17.28
N VAL A 106 -7.99 -9.13 17.14
CA VAL A 106 -6.91 -8.29 16.65
C VAL A 106 -6.58 -8.68 15.22
N TYR A 107 -6.47 -7.68 14.35
CA TYR A 107 -6.13 -7.86 12.95
C TYR A 107 -4.65 -7.52 12.69
N SER A 108 -4.01 -8.28 11.82
CA SER A 108 -2.66 -8.01 11.33
C SER A 108 -2.54 -8.37 9.85
N CYS A 109 -1.46 -7.95 9.18
CA CYS A 109 -1.25 -8.23 7.76
C CYS A 109 -0.21 -9.33 7.55
N ASN A 110 -0.52 -10.28 6.67
CA ASN A 110 0.48 -11.20 6.13
C ASN A 110 1.07 -10.62 4.85
N CYS A 111 2.24 -9.99 4.95
CA CYS A 111 2.93 -9.39 3.79
C CYS A 111 3.53 -10.44 2.83
N GLU A 112 3.65 -11.70 3.24
CA GLU A 112 4.20 -12.76 2.39
C GLU A 112 3.22 -13.21 1.29
N THR A 113 1.94 -12.85 1.40
CA THR A 113 0.91 -13.23 0.42
C THR A 113 0.81 -12.26 -0.75
N ILE A 114 1.56 -11.16 -0.74
CA ILE A 114 1.59 -10.20 -1.83
C ILE A 114 2.16 -10.91 -3.06
N ASP A 115 1.47 -10.81 -4.21
CA ASP A 115 1.74 -11.62 -5.39
C ASP A 115 3.23 -11.59 -5.80
N THR A 116 3.82 -12.78 -5.76
CA THR A 116 5.21 -13.10 -6.07
C THR A 116 5.69 -12.65 -7.45
N ALA A 117 4.78 -12.27 -8.35
CA ALA A 117 5.13 -11.66 -9.64
C ALA A 117 5.88 -10.32 -9.49
N SER A 118 5.67 -9.59 -8.38
CA SER A 118 6.27 -8.27 -8.15
C SER A 118 7.75 -8.31 -7.74
N LEU A 119 8.28 -9.46 -7.32
CA LEU A 119 9.63 -9.64 -6.73
C LEU A 119 9.98 -8.69 -5.56
N THR A 120 9.04 -7.85 -5.14
CA THR A 120 9.20 -6.84 -4.10
C THR A 120 8.60 -7.37 -2.83
N HIS A 121 9.41 -7.41 -1.77
CA HIS A 121 8.94 -7.74 -0.43
C HIS A 121 8.44 -6.48 0.28
N TYR A 122 7.52 -6.64 1.21
CA TYR A 122 6.93 -5.52 1.97
C TYR A 122 6.97 -5.81 3.47
N ALA A 123 7.08 -4.75 4.26
CA ALA A 123 7.00 -4.80 5.71
C ALA A 123 6.23 -3.59 6.25
N GLY A 124 6.05 -3.57 7.58
CA GLY A 124 5.24 -2.58 8.27
C GLY A 124 3.93 -3.17 8.77
N ASN A 125 3.22 -2.42 9.61
CA ASN A 125 1.99 -2.90 10.25
C ASN A 125 0.85 -3.09 9.24
N PHE A 126 0.91 -2.36 8.13
CA PHE A 126 -0.04 -2.35 7.03
C PHE A 126 0.59 -2.92 5.75
N CYS A 127 1.79 -3.50 5.82
CA CYS A 127 2.63 -3.86 4.66
C CYS A 127 2.93 -2.68 3.72
N GLU A 128 3.05 -1.47 4.26
CA GLU A 128 3.16 -0.20 3.55
C GLU A 128 4.57 0.10 3.01
N HIS A 129 5.59 -0.60 3.51
CA HIS A 129 6.97 -0.30 3.16
C HIS A 129 7.55 -1.32 2.19
N PRO A 130 7.83 -0.95 0.93
CA PRO A 130 8.54 -1.82 0.00
C PRO A 130 10.00 -2.01 0.43
N ALA A 131 10.57 -3.14 0.04
CA ALA A 131 11.99 -3.43 0.22
C ALA A 131 12.86 -2.35 -0.45
N SER A 132 13.72 -1.71 0.33
CA SER A 132 14.75 -0.77 -0.15
C SER A 132 16.02 -1.49 -0.60
N SER A 133 16.35 -2.62 0.04
CA SER A 133 17.44 -3.51 -0.35
C SER A 133 17.14 -4.95 0.01
N VAL A 134 17.67 -5.90 -0.77
CA VAL A 134 17.50 -7.34 -0.54
C VAL A 134 18.85 -7.93 -0.15
N CYS A 135 18.86 -8.61 0.99
CA CYS A 135 20.04 -9.26 1.56
C CYS A 135 19.93 -10.76 1.30
N ASP A 136 20.77 -11.28 0.41
CA ASP A 136 20.78 -12.70 0.06
C ASP A 136 22.19 -13.25 0.31
N ASN A 137 22.32 -14.10 1.34
CA ASN A 137 23.58 -14.78 1.64
C ASN A 137 23.65 -16.20 1.06
N GLY A 138 22.72 -16.55 0.16
CA GLY A 138 22.60 -17.87 -0.44
C GLY A 138 21.90 -18.93 0.43
N VAL A 139 21.60 -18.63 1.71
CA VAL A 139 20.91 -19.53 2.64
C VAL A 139 19.62 -18.90 3.18
N HIS A 140 19.69 -17.61 3.52
CA HIS A 140 18.58 -16.80 3.97
C HIS A 140 18.43 -15.59 3.06
N ARG A 141 17.18 -15.30 2.71
CA ARG A 141 16.80 -14.06 2.04
C ARG A 141 16.09 -13.18 3.06
N SER A 142 16.65 -12.01 3.29
CA SER A 142 16.07 -10.95 4.11
C SER A 142 16.03 -9.66 3.29
N PHE A 143 15.37 -8.64 3.79
CA PHE A 143 15.32 -7.35 3.12
C PHE A 143 15.25 -6.22 4.16
N CYS A 144 15.73 -5.06 3.76
CA CYS A 144 15.56 -3.82 4.50
C CYS A 144 14.42 -3.01 3.88
N VAL A 145 13.80 -2.16 4.68
CA VAL A 145 12.84 -1.13 4.24
C VAL A 145 13.31 0.23 4.75
N ASN A 146 12.62 1.31 4.37
CA ASN A 146 12.93 2.68 4.83
C ASN A 146 14.39 3.08 4.56
N ASP A 147 14.85 2.85 3.32
CA ASP A 147 16.22 3.14 2.86
C ASP A 147 17.34 2.42 3.64
N GLY A 148 17.00 1.34 4.36
CA GLY A 148 17.99 0.48 5.00
C GLY A 148 18.85 -0.26 3.96
N VAL A 149 20.09 -0.56 4.37
CA VAL A 149 21.13 -1.18 3.52
C VAL A 149 21.60 -2.48 4.18
N CYS A 150 21.74 -3.53 3.38
CA CYS A 150 22.33 -4.80 3.79
C CYS A 150 23.80 -4.62 4.17
N LEU A 151 24.20 -5.20 5.30
CA LEU A 151 25.61 -5.28 5.68
C LEU A 151 26.19 -6.60 5.15
N ASP A 152 27.10 -6.49 4.19
CA ASP A 152 27.88 -7.62 3.72
C ASP A 152 28.97 -7.90 4.76
N SER A 153 28.73 -8.91 5.61
CA SER A 153 29.58 -9.37 6.72
C SER A 153 29.61 -8.47 7.95
N MET A 154 29.58 -9.10 9.12
CA MET A 154 29.93 -8.44 10.37
C MET A 154 31.42 -8.09 10.25
N ASP A 155 31.74 -6.82 10.03
CA ASP A 155 33.11 -6.34 10.26
C ASP A 155 33.44 -6.66 11.72
N GLU A 156 34.23 -7.72 11.93
CA GLU A 156 34.77 -8.15 13.21
C GLU A 156 35.43 -6.93 13.88
N HIS A 157 34.85 -6.48 14.99
CA HIS A 157 35.47 -5.54 15.93
C HIS A 157 35.78 -6.28 17.22
#